data_AF-A0A0D9VEA3-F1
#
_entry.id   AF-A0A0D9VEA3-F1
#
_cell.length_a   1.000
_cell.length_b   1.000
_cell.length_c   1.000
_cell.angle_alpha   90.00
_cell.angle_beta   90.00
_cell.angle_gamma   90.00
#
_symmetry.space_group_name_H-M   'P 1'
#
loop_
_entity.id
_entity.type
_entity.pdbx_description
1 polymer ?
#
loop_
_entity_poly.entity_id
_entity_poly.type
_entity_poly.pdbx_seq_one_letter_code
_entity_poly.pdbx_strand_id
1 'polypeptide(L)'
;MDPPDRIPLQLDLEINSSILGCRDGLVLILNPTRRRFLVWDPVSGEHRRVAVPPECDGNEMRVRQAAVVRAGAGEFHFQIVFLGVDGKDTRAFGCVYSSETSKWGKIISTPLPLFCWECCHMKIPGVLIGDCLYWSLRGYQPPIAIIEFDLDKQRT
;
A
#
# COMPACT_ATOMS: atom_id res chain seq x y z
N MET A 1 -20.30 -8.49 -28.09
CA MET A 1 -19.09 -8.04 -28.82
C MET A 1 -17.92 -8.67 -28.11
N ASP A 2 -17.02 -9.33 -28.82
CA ASP A 2 -15.83 -9.90 -28.20
C ASP A 2 -14.84 -8.78 -27.85
N PRO A 3 -14.47 -8.60 -26.57
CA PRO A 3 -13.32 -7.78 -26.20
C PRO A 3 -12.05 -8.47 -26.70
N PRO A 4 -11.02 -7.71 -27.10
CA PRO A 4 -9.77 -8.30 -27.58
C PRO A 4 -9.14 -9.25 -26.56
N ASP A 5 -8.57 -10.33 -27.11
CA ASP A 5 -7.47 -11.09 -26.53
C ASP A 5 -6.39 -10.14 -26.00
N ARG A 6 -6.02 -10.27 -24.71
CA ARG A 6 -5.10 -9.35 -24.02
C ARG A 6 -3.69 -9.92 -23.85
N ILE A 7 -2.69 -9.30 -24.49
CA ILE A 7 -1.24 -9.48 -24.28
C ILE A 7 -0.49 -8.23 -24.82
N PRO A 8 0.60 -7.72 -24.22
CA PRO A 8 0.77 -7.22 -22.85
C PRO A 8 1.00 -5.69 -22.81
N LEU A 9 0.53 -5.00 -21.76
CA LEU A 9 0.99 -3.64 -21.48
C LEU A 9 2.41 -3.69 -20.89
N GLN A 10 3.35 -3.00 -21.53
CA GLN A 10 4.64 -2.63 -20.93
C GLN A 10 4.49 -1.29 -20.24
N LEU A 11 4.50 -1.31 -18.91
CA LEU A 11 4.79 -0.11 -18.13
C LEU A 11 6.30 -0.14 -17.88
N ASP A 12 7.03 0.84 -18.43
CA ASP A 12 8.45 1.02 -18.13
C ASP A 12 8.59 1.46 -16.68
N LEU A 13 8.81 0.46 -15.83
CA LEU A 13 9.07 0.70 -14.42
C LEU A 13 10.50 1.16 -14.23
N GLU A 14 10.66 2.17 -13.40
CA GLU A 14 11.98 2.59 -12.94
C GLU A 14 12.68 1.42 -12.25
N ILE A 15 14.01 1.40 -12.33
CA ILE A 15 14.84 0.41 -11.63
C ILE A 15 14.46 0.36 -10.15
N ASN A 16 14.41 -0.85 -9.58
CA ASN A 16 14.05 -1.14 -8.19
C ASN A 16 12.56 -0.96 -7.85
N SER A 17 11.65 -0.94 -8.83
CA SER A 17 10.22 -0.91 -8.56
C SER A 17 9.67 -2.30 -8.22
N SER A 18 8.76 -2.38 -7.23
CA SER A 18 8.09 -3.60 -6.81
C SER A 18 6.58 -3.44 -6.83
N ILE A 19 5.87 -4.40 -7.41
CA ILE A 19 4.40 -4.45 -7.36
C ILE A 19 4.00 -4.87 -5.94
N LEU A 20 3.18 -4.05 -5.28
CA LEU A 20 2.66 -4.32 -3.94
C LEU A 20 1.31 -5.06 -3.97
N GLY A 21 0.54 -4.87 -5.05
CA GLY A 21 -0.71 -5.60 -5.26
C GLY A 21 -1.52 -5.04 -6.42
N CYS A 22 -2.56 -5.77 -6.79
CA CYS A 22 -3.59 -5.34 -7.73
C CYS A 22 -4.97 -5.47 -7.07
N ARG A 23 -5.75 -4.39 -7.09
CA ARG A 23 -7.08 -4.34 -6.45
C ARG A 23 -7.95 -3.33 -7.18
N ASP A 24 -9.23 -3.65 -7.36
CA ASP A 24 -10.23 -2.79 -8.01
C ASP A 24 -9.83 -2.29 -9.41
N GLY A 25 -9.15 -3.14 -10.19
CA GLY A 25 -8.63 -2.79 -11.51
C GLY A 25 -7.44 -1.84 -11.48
N LEU A 26 -6.84 -1.57 -10.31
CA LEU A 26 -5.65 -0.74 -10.14
C LEU A 26 -4.46 -1.59 -9.72
N VAL A 27 -3.27 -1.22 -10.18
CA VAL A 27 -1.99 -1.80 -9.76
C VAL A 27 -1.26 -0.77 -8.91
N LEU A 28 -0.78 -1.20 -7.74
CA LEU A 28 0.06 -0.39 -6.87
C LEU A 28 1.51 -0.85 -6.95
N ILE A 29 2.40 0.09 -7.21
CA ILE A 29 3.83 -0.15 -7.37
C ILE A 29 4.58 0.80 -6.46
N LEU A 30 5.62 0.31 -5.78
CA LEU A 30 6.52 1.11 -4.97
C LEU A 30 7.88 1.18 -5.62
N ASN A 31 8.42 2.39 -5.76
CA ASN A 31 9.83 2.60 -5.97
C ASN A 31 10.45 3.11 -4.66
N PRO A 32 11.18 2.25 -3.92
CA PRO A 32 11.75 2.61 -2.63
C PRO A 32 12.92 3.59 -2.78
N THR A 33 13.65 3.56 -3.91
CA THR A 33 14.74 4.51 -4.20
C THR A 33 14.20 5.93 -4.37
N ARG A 34 13.08 6.09 -5.06
CA ARG A 34 12.41 7.38 -5.27
C ARG A 34 11.44 7.76 -4.16
N ARG A 35 11.18 6.84 -3.22
CA ARG A 35 10.19 6.99 -2.15
C ARG A 35 8.82 7.44 -2.68
N ARG A 36 8.34 6.74 -3.71
CA ARG A 36 7.08 7.05 -4.38
C ARG A 36 6.29 5.78 -4.69
N PHE A 37 4.99 5.89 -4.54
CA PHE A 37 4.03 4.97 -5.10
C PHE A 37 3.67 5.39 -6.53
N LEU A 38 3.33 4.40 -7.35
CA LEU A 38 2.70 4.56 -8.64
C LEU A 38 1.42 3.74 -8.61
N VAL A 39 0.28 4.42 -8.77
CA VAL A 39 -1.02 3.80 -9.00
C VAL A 39 -1.25 3.81 -10.49
N TRP A 40 -1.62 2.67 -11.05
CA TRP A 40 -1.80 2.48 -12.48
C TRP A 40 -3.10 1.75 -12.78
N ASP A 41 -3.92 2.30 -13.67
CA ASP A 41 -5.03 1.61 -14.31
C ASP A 41 -4.52 0.97 -15.63
N PRO A 42 -4.38 -0.37 -15.69
CA PRO A 42 -3.90 -1.06 -16.88
C PRO A 42 -4.96 -1.12 -18.00
N VAL A 43 -6.21 -0.72 -17.74
CA VAL A 43 -7.29 -0.66 -18.73
C VAL A 43 -7.30 0.70 -19.43
N SER A 44 -7.31 1.80 -18.67
CA SER A 44 -7.31 3.15 -19.23
C SER A 44 -5.89 3.65 -19.59
N GLY A 45 -4.85 3.04 -19.00
CA GLY A 45 -3.47 3.51 -19.11
C GLY A 45 -3.14 4.66 -18.15
N GLU A 46 -4.13 5.19 -17.44
CA GLU A 46 -3.92 6.29 -16.49
C GLU A 46 -3.05 5.85 -15.33
N HIS A 47 -2.15 6.74 -14.91
CA HIS A 47 -1.31 6.48 -13.76
C HIS A 47 -1.01 7.76 -12.98
N ARG A 48 -0.84 7.63 -11.66
CA ARG A 48 -0.47 8.74 -10.78
C ARG A 48 0.64 8.34 -9.83
N ARG A 49 1.66 9.18 -9.75
CA ARG A 49 2.74 9.06 -8.76
C ARG A 49 2.35 9.78 -7.48
N VAL A 50 2.60 9.17 -6.34
CA VAL A 50 2.29 9.70 -5.01
C VAL A 50 3.54 9.55 -4.15
N ALA A 51 4.01 10.64 -3.53
CA ALA A 51 5.10 10.55 -2.56
C ALA A 51 4.68 9.71 -1.35
N VAL A 52 5.62 8.97 -0.76
CA VAL A 52 5.37 8.34 0.55
C VAL A 52 5.01 9.39 1.60
N PRO A 53 4.43 9.00 2.75
CA PRO A 53 4.19 9.95 3.84
C PRO A 53 5.48 10.70 4.23
N PRO A 54 5.45 12.01 4.48
CA PRO A 54 6.64 12.80 4.84
C PRO A 54 7.43 12.24 6.04
N GLU A 55 6.77 11.54 6.94
CA GLU A 55 7.36 10.89 8.11
C GLU A 55 8.28 9.71 7.73
N CYS A 56 8.10 9.14 6.52
CA CYS A 56 9.04 8.20 5.94
C CYS A 56 10.28 8.89 5.35
N ASP A 57 10.23 10.19 5.07
CA ASP A 57 11.36 10.89 4.45
C ASP A 57 12.53 11.13 5.41
N GLY A 58 12.26 11.20 6.72
CA GLY A 58 13.26 11.39 7.79
C GLY A 58 14.02 10.13 8.23
N ASN A 59 13.80 8.98 7.57
CA ASN A 59 14.38 7.67 7.94
C ASN A 59 13.87 7.09 9.27
N GLU A 60 12.82 7.67 9.85
CA GLU A 60 12.19 7.17 11.09
C GLU A 60 11.30 5.95 10.80
N MET A 61 10.66 5.92 9.62
CA MET A 61 9.74 4.89 9.19
C MET A 61 10.17 4.28 7.84
N ARG A 62 10.01 2.96 7.72
CA ARG A 62 10.23 2.23 6.47
C ARG A 62 8.90 1.72 5.95
N VAL A 63 8.63 1.93 4.66
CA VAL A 63 7.50 1.31 3.96
C VAL A 63 7.66 -0.21 4.01
N ARG A 64 6.64 -0.92 4.47
CA ARG A 64 6.61 -2.39 4.46
C ARG A 64 5.61 -2.94 3.48
N GLN A 65 4.42 -2.38 3.46
CA GLN A 65 3.38 -2.76 2.54
C GLN A 65 2.45 -1.58 2.27
N ALA A 66 1.69 -1.67 1.20
CA ALA A 66 0.57 -0.78 0.97
C ALA A 66 -0.49 -1.49 0.13
N ALA A 67 -1.69 -0.93 0.12
CA ALA A 67 -2.78 -1.37 -0.76
C ALA A 67 -3.41 -0.16 -1.44
N VAL A 68 -3.90 -0.35 -2.66
CA VAL A 68 -4.73 0.64 -3.36
C VAL A 68 -6.18 0.19 -3.29
N VAL A 69 -7.09 1.12 -3.12
CA VAL A 69 -8.54 0.90 -3.19
C VAL A 69 -9.11 1.95 -4.13
N ARG A 70 -9.99 1.56 -5.05
CA ARG A 70 -10.65 2.54 -5.93
C ARG A 70 -11.70 3.31 -5.12
N ALA A 71 -11.71 4.63 -5.25
CA ALA A 71 -12.58 5.51 -4.48
C ALA A 71 -13.54 6.24 -5.44
N GLY A 72 -14.75 5.72 -5.62
CA GLY A 72 -15.76 6.31 -6.51
C GLY A 72 -15.93 5.60 -7.85
N ALA A 73 -16.99 5.96 -8.57
CA ALA A 73 -17.37 5.36 -9.84
C ALA A 73 -16.90 6.22 -11.03
N GLY A 74 -16.22 5.59 -12.00
CA GLY A 74 -15.94 6.20 -13.32
C GLY A 74 -14.70 7.08 -13.40
N GLU A 75 -14.27 7.74 -12.32
CA GLU A 75 -13.07 8.59 -12.32
C GLU A 75 -11.83 7.84 -11.79
N PHE A 76 -10.63 8.31 -12.16
CA PHE A 76 -9.34 7.79 -11.66
C PHE A 76 -9.04 8.30 -10.25
N HIS A 77 -9.95 7.96 -9.33
CA HIS A 77 -9.86 8.23 -7.92
C HIS A 77 -9.56 6.94 -7.16
N PHE A 78 -8.64 7.07 -6.24
CA PHE A 78 -8.13 5.99 -5.42
C PHE A 78 -7.72 6.49 -4.04
N GLN A 79 -7.60 5.54 -3.12
CA GLN A 79 -6.93 5.70 -1.84
C GLN A 79 -5.73 4.76 -1.79
N ILE A 80 -4.64 5.20 -1.17
CA ILE A 80 -3.51 4.33 -0.84
C ILE A 80 -3.48 4.16 0.67
N VAL A 81 -3.53 2.92 1.10
CA VAL A 81 -3.43 2.54 2.52
C VAL A 81 -2.01 2.12 2.76
N PHE A 82 -1.29 2.92 3.54
CA PHE A 82 0.11 2.73 3.83
C PHE A 82 0.28 1.91 5.11
N LEU A 83 1.25 0.99 5.09
CA LEU A 83 1.72 0.28 6.26
C LEU A 83 3.26 0.35 6.34
N GLY A 84 3.75 1.00 7.38
CA GLY A 84 5.17 1.15 7.67
C GLY A 84 5.53 0.62 9.05
N VAL A 85 6.83 0.56 9.33
CA VAL A 85 7.38 0.20 10.64
C VAL A 85 8.54 1.11 11.01
N ASP A 86 8.81 1.26 12.30
CA ASP A 86 9.97 2.02 12.78
C ASP A 86 11.29 1.31 12.47
N GLY A 87 12.40 2.04 12.67
CA GLY A 87 13.75 1.49 12.52
C GLY A 87 14.06 0.29 13.43
N LYS A 88 13.32 0.12 14.54
CA LYS A 88 13.51 -0.97 15.51
C LYS A 88 12.52 -2.13 15.33
N ASP A 89 11.60 -2.05 14.36
CA ASP A 89 10.55 -3.04 14.13
C ASP A 89 9.69 -3.33 15.39
N THR A 90 9.44 -2.29 16.20
CA THR A 90 8.64 -2.34 17.43
C THR A 90 7.24 -1.76 17.28
N ARG A 91 7.02 -0.94 16.26
CA ARG A 91 5.73 -0.30 16.00
C ARG A 91 5.39 -0.33 14.53
N ALA A 92 4.14 -0.65 14.24
CA ALA A 92 3.56 -0.47 12.92
C ALA A 92 2.86 0.88 12.86
N PHE A 93 2.94 1.52 11.69
CA PHE A 93 2.32 2.79 11.38
C PHE A 93 1.44 2.64 10.17
N GLY A 94 0.30 3.32 10.15
CA GLY A 94 -0.52 3.38 8.96
C GLY A 94 -1.19 4.73 8.79
N CYS A 95 -1.47 5.07 7.54
CA CYS A 95 -2.23 6.24 7.14
C CYS A 95 -2.84 6.00 5.76
N VAL A 96 -3.80 6.84 5.39
CA VAL A 96 -4.49 6.77 4.11
C VAL A 96 -4.18 8.01 3.29
N TYR A 97 -3.73 7.85 2.05
CA TYR A 97 -3.72 8.90 1.06
C TYR A 97 -5.06 8.94 0.32
N SER A 98 -5.62 10.13 0.11
CA SER A 98 -6.75 10.33 -0.80
C SER A 98 -6.28 11.07 -2.05
N SER A 99 -6.58 10.49 -3.22
CA SER A 99 -6.31 11.11 -4.52
C SER A 99 -7.18 12.35 -4.79
N GLU A 100 -8.34 12.45 -4.14
CA GLU A 100 -9.25 13.59 -4.26
C GLU A 100 -8.70 14.82 -3.55
N THR A 101 -8.24 14.66 -2.31
CA THR A 101 -7.65 15.76 -1.54
C THR A 101 -6.15 15.95 -1.79
N SER A 102 -5.52 14.98 -2.47
CA SER A 102 -4.08 14.89 -2.68
C SER A 102 -3.26 14.96 -1.39
N LYS A 103 -3.80 14.41 -0.30
CA LYS A 103 -3.19 14.46 1.05
C LYS A 103 -3.14 13.09 1.69
N TRP A 104 -2.09 12.89 2.48
CA TRP A 104 -2.04 11.84 3.50
C TRP A 104 -2.86 12.26 4.71
N GLY A 105 -3.62 11.32 5.26
CA GLY A 105 -4.34 11.46 6.51
C GLY A 105 -3.41 11.33 7.72
N LYS A 106 -4.01 11.35 8.91
CA LYS A 106 -3.28 11.26 10.18
C LYS A 106 -2.62 9.88 10.33
N ILE A 107 -1.34 9.86 10.67
CA ILE A 107 -0.65 8.63 11.04
C ILE A 107 -1.19 8.09 12.36
N ILE A 108 -1.57 6.82 12.33
CA ILE A 108 -1.85 6.02 13.52
C ILE A 108 -0.75 4.99 13.70
N SER A 109 -0.57 4.51 14.94
CA SER A 109 0.44 3.51 15.24
C SER A 109 -0.04 2.50 16.27
N THR A 110 0.48 1.28 16.17
CA THR A 110 0.22 0.19 17.10
C THR A 110 1.52 -0.56 17.42
N PRO A 111 1.72 -1.03 18.67
CA PRO A 111 2.86 -1.88 19.00
C PRO A 111 2.85 -3.18 18.18
N LEU A 112 4.03 -3.61 17.74
CA LEU A 112 4.21 -4.91 17.14
C LEU A 112 4.65 -5.94 18.19
N PRO A 113 4.29 -7.23 18.04
CA PRO A 113 4.82 -8.28 18.89
C PRO A 113 6.34 -8.36 18.77
N LEU A 114 7.03 -8.61 19.89
CA LEU A 114 8.47 -8.88 19.90
C LEU A 114 8.79 -10.02 18.91
N PHE A 115 9.95 -9.95 18.25
CA PHE A 115 10.43 -10.91 17.24
C PHE A 115 9.82 -10.82 15.82
N CYS A 116 9.01 -9.80 15.53
CA CYS A 116 8.53 -9.50 14.18
C CYS A 116 9.53 -8.61 13.42
N TRP A 117 10.70 -9.11 13.04
CA TRP A 117 11.68 -8.31 12.27
C TRP A 117 11.35 -8.25 10.77
N GLU A 118 10.76 -9.34 10.24
CA GLU A 118 10.21 -9.43 8.87
C GLU A 118 8.74 -9.00 8.84
N CYS A 119 8.46 -7.81 9.36
CA CYS A 119 7.11 -7.24 9.29
C CYS A 119 6.66 -7.12 7.85
N CYS A 120 5.59 -7.82 7.50
CA CYS A 120 4.93 -7.84 6.20
C CYS A 120 5.87 -8.30 5.07
N HIS A 121 5.84 -9.59 4.78
CA HIS A 121 6.49 -10.11 3.59
C HIS A 121 5.89 -9.39 2.37
N MET A 122 6.69 -8.59 1.66
CA MET A 122 6.24 -7.83 0.48
C MET A 122 5.56 -8.71 -0.58
N LYS A 123 5.75 -10.03 -0.52
CA LYS A 123 5.18 -11.00 -1.45
C LYS A 123 3.71 -11.36 -1.18
N ILE A 124 3.17 -11.07 0.01
CA ILE A 124 1.76 -11.35 0.32
C ILE A 124 1.01 -10.01 0.35
N PRO A 125 0.18 -9.72 -0.67
CA PRO A 125 -0.64 -8.52 -0.67
C PRO A 125 -1.69 -8.61 0.44
N GLY A 126 -2.09 -7.46 0.98
CA GLY A 126 -3.15 -7.41 1.98
C GLY A 126 -4.50 -7.79 1.40
N VAL A 127 -5.37 -8.35 2.24
CA VAL A 127 -6.76 -8.69 1.89
C VAL A 127 -7.69 -7.62 2.45
N LEU A 128 -8.55 -7.06 1.60
CA LEU A 128 -9.63 -6.16 2.03
C LEU A 128 -10.88 -6.99 2.29
N ILE A 129 -11.46 -6.88 3.48
CA ILE A 129 -12.74 -7.48 3.86
C ILE A 129 -13.59 -6.37 4.47
N GLY A 130 -14.72 -6.04 3.84
CA GLY A 130 -15.46 -4.82 4.17
C GLY A 130 -14.56 -3.58 4.00
N ASP A 131 -14.53 -2.72 5.02
CA ASP A 131 -13.67 -1.53 5.07
C ASP A 131 -12.35 -1.78 5.85
N CYS A 132 -11.98 -3.04 6.11
CA CYS A 132 -10.75 -3.39 6.82
C CYS A 132 -9.74 -4.10 5.91
N LEU A 133 -8.48 -3.64 5.95
CA LEU A 133 -7.34 -4.32 5.34
C LEU A 133 -6.61 -5.18 6.36
N TYR A 134 -6.29 -6.40 5.95
CA TYR A 134 -5.58 -7.39 6.76
C TYR A 134 -4.27 -7.76 6.08
N TRP A 135 -3.16 -7.68 6.82
CA TRP A 135 -1.85 -8.16 6.38
C TRP A 135 -1.28 -9.18 7.35
N SER A 136 -0.65 -10.22 6.80
CA SER A 136 0.08 -11.20 7.61
C SER A 136 1.43 -10.66 8.05
N LEU A 137 1.71 -10.74 9.34
CA LEU A 137 3.01 -10.50 9.95
C LEU A 137 3.70 -11.85 10.19
N ARG A 138 4.93 -12.00 9.69
CA ARG A 138 5.71 -13.21 9.87
C ARG A 138 6.89 -12.93 10.80
N GLY A 139 6.94 -13.64 11.93
CA GLY A 139 8.10 -13.67 12.81
C GLY A 139 9.03 -14.86 12.51
N TYR A 140 10.21 -14.86 13.13
CA TYR A 140 11.16 -16.00 13.08
C TYR A 140 10.66 -17.24 13.82
N GLN A 141 9.82 -17.05 14.83
CA GLN A 141 9.15 -18.12 15.58
C GLN A 141 7.64 -17.85 15.60
N PRO A 142 6.79 -18.89 15.65
CA PRO A 142 5.36 -18.71 15.87
C PRO A 142 5.11 -17.84 17.13
N PRO A 143 4.11 -16.95 17.10
CA PRO A 143 2.96 -16.99 16.20
C PRO A 143 3.06 -16.06 14.97
N ILE A 144 2.37 -16.46 13.90
CA ILE A 144 1.97 -15.57 12.80
C ILE A 144 0.95 -14.60 13.38
N ALA A 145 1.18 -13.29 13.22
CA ALA A 145 0.23 -12.26 13.62
C ALA A 145 -0.46 -11.67 12.39
N ILE A 146 -1.62 -11.04 12.59
CA ILE A 146 -2.34 -10.31 11.55
C ILE A 146 -2.47 -8.88 12.03
N ILE A 147 -2.17 -7.92 11.16
CA ILE A 147 -2.49 -6.52 11.39
C ILE A 147 -3.74 -6.17 10.62
N GLU A 148 -4.69 -5.56 11.33
CA GLU A 148 -5.93 -5.03 10.80
C GLU A 148 -5.82 -3.50 10.73
N PHE A 149 -6.22 -2.94 9.60
CA PHE A 149 -6.34 -1.50 9.39
C PHE A 149 -7.75 -1.18 8.92
N ASP A 150 -8.48 -0.50 9.77
CA ASP A 150 -9.85 -0.06 9.54
C ASP A 150 -9.85 1.29 8.80
N LEU A 151 -10.42 1.32 7.59
CA LEU A 151 -10.47 2.51 6.73
C LEU A 151 -11.51 3.52 7.19
N ASP A 152 -12.61 3.08 7.78
CA ASP A 152 -13.68 3.98 8.24
C ASP A 152 -13.21 4.85 9.39
N LYS A 153 -12.34 4.32 10.25
CA LYS A 153 -11.69 5.10 11.33
C LYS A 153 -10.78 6.23 10.83
N GLN A 154 -10.49 6.29 9.53
CA GLN A 154 -9.64 7.31 8.90
C GLN A 154 -10.42 8.27 7.98
N ARG A 155 -11.67 7.95 7.63
CA ARG A 155 -12.59 8.83 6.90
C ARG A 155 -13.17 9.83 7.91
N THR A 156 -12.49 10.96 8.11
CA THR A 156 -13.01 12.09 8.92
C THR A 156 -13.58 13.17 8.02
#